data_AF-A0AAW3BHD6-F1
#
_entry.id   AF-A0AAW3BHD6-F1
#
_cell.length_a   1.000
_cell.length_b   1.000
_cell.length_c   1.000
_cell.angle_alpha   90.00
_cell.angle_beta   90.00
_cell.angle_gamma   90.00
#
_symmetry.space_group_name_H-M   'P 1'
#
loop_
_entity.id
_entity.type
_entity.pdbx_description
1 polymer ?
#
loop_
_entity_poly.entity_id
_entity_poly.type
_entity_poly.pdbx_seq_one_letter_code
_entity_poly.pdbx_strand_id
1 'polypeptide(L)'
;MSGFRQADAGTSSTYYLPKIGSNFETVRLTYGAFLRLCLHSTVYYGAQGFVSEKLFGRKGTMGVAEREAMRYILSMGAEVGVSVLIMPVRYLAASTTPRFMLDYMFTRWSDVLALLDRFNPSTYASYALYAFASSNDEWNFDFFTWQIPSVLMTLGKLIARRRLAGSARCRTKRVFGVLFAQLILRAYMSTFSVMIPEQGSEALVAMSVTILEGMATSYLARHTWPFPWDDITHIASMNTTSSSTAMASEGPDTPP
;
A
#
# COMPACT_ATOMS: atom_id res chain seq x y z
N MET A 1 -47.09 16.06 -29.73
CA MET A 1 -45.83 16.35 -30.46
C MET A 1 -44.80 16.82 -29.45
N SER A 2 -44.09 15.88 -28.83
CA SER A 2 -43.09 16.11 -27.78
C SER A 2 -41.69 16.03 -28.38
N GLY A 3 -40.99 17.16 -28.37
CA GLY A 3 -39.62 17.26 -28.88
C GLY A 3 -38.64 16.54 -27.96
N PHE A 4 -38.20 15.35 -28.39
CA PHE A 4 -36.93 14.78 -27.96
C PHE A 4 -35.82 15.68 -28.50
N ARG A 5 -35.26 16.53 -27.63
CA ARG A 5 -33.98 17.18 -27.93
C ARG A 5 -32.90 16.09 -27.86
N GLN A 6 -32.43 15.77 -29.06
CA GLN A 6 -31.22 15.03 -29.36
C GLN A 6 -30.10 15.52 -28.43
N ALA A 7 -29.64 14.66 -27.53
CA ALA A 7 -28.47 14.93 -26.72
C ALA A 7 -27.25 14.95 -27.65
N ASP A 8 -26.64 16.12 -27.80
CA ASP A 8 -25.44 16.29 -28.62
C ASP A 8 -24.33 15.36 -28.11
N ALA A 9 -23.79 14.56 -29.05
CA ALA A 9 -22.69 13.63 -28.86
C ALA A 9 -21.33 14.36 -28.69
N GLY A 10 -21.28 15.34 -27.78
CA GLY A 10 -20.11 16.19 -27.55
C GLY A 10 -20.05 16.88 -26.18
N THR A 11 -21.04 16.71 -25.31
CA THR A 11 -20.94 17.23 -23.93
C THR A 11 -20.06 16.32 -23.09
N SER A 12 -18.80 16.73 -22.91
CA SER A 12 -17.85 16.14 -21.95
C SER A 12 -18.54 15.95 -20.59
N SER A 13 -18.35 14.77 -19.99
CA SER A 13 -18.84 14.35 -18.66
C SER A 13 -18.48 15.31 -17.52
N THR A 14 -17.61 16.29 -17.80
CA THR A 14 -17.22 17.40 -16.92
C THR A 14 -18.37 18.33 -16.50
N TYR A 15 -19.44 18.46 -17.29
CA TYR A 15 -20.55 19.37 -16.96
C TYR A 15 -21.46 18.88 -15.82
N TYR A 16 -21.45 17.58 -15.51
CA TYR A 16 -22.31 16.98 -14.49
C TYR A 16 -21.60 16.76 -13.14
N LEU A 17 -20.32 17.10 -13.05
CA LEU A 17 -19.49 16.84 -11.88
C LEU A 17 -19.33 18.09 -11.00
N PRO A 18 -19.37 17.95 -9.67
CA PRO A 18 -19.22 19.07 -8.76
C PRO A 18 -17.84 19.73 -8.90
N LYS A 19 -17.78 21.07 -8.84
CA LYS A 19 -16.50 21.79 -8.72
C LYS A 19 -15.81 21.39 -7.42
N ILE A 20 -14.56 20.96 -7.50
CA ILE A 20 -13.77 20.51 -6.35
C ILE A 20 -12.80 21.56 -5.83
N GLY A 21 -12.72 21.69 -4.50
CA GLY A 21 -11.60 22.36 -3.83
C GLY A 21 -10.42 21.40 -3.73
N SER A 22 -9.49 21.45 -4.69
CA SER A 22 -8.39 20.48 -4.83
C SER A 22 -7.56 20.27 -3.56
N ASN A 23 -7.32 21.34 -2.79
CA ASN A 23 -6.54 21.29 -1.55
C ASN A 23 -7.26 20.53 -0.43
N PHE A 24 -8.55 20.80 -0.22
CA PHE A 24 -9.34 20.12 0.81
C PHE A 24 -9.49 18.63 0.50
N GLU A 25 -9.75 18.31 -0.77
CA GLU A 25 -9.86 16.94 -1.23
C GLU A 25 -8.55 16.16 -1.11
N THR A 26 -7.42 16.81 -1.41
CA THR A 26 -6.09 16.23 -1.22
C THR A 26 -5.83 15.86 0.25
N VAL A 27 -6.18 16.75 1.19
CA VAL A 27 -6.04 16.48 2.63
C VAL A 27 -6.95 15.33 3.07
N ARG A 28 -8.22 15.33 2.62
CA ARG A 28 -9.18 14.27 2.93
C ARG A 28 -8.72 12.91 2.42
N LEU A 29 -8.27 12.84 1.16
CA LEU A 29 -7.78 11.61 0.55
C LEU A 29 -6.49 11.11 1.18
N THR A 30 -5.60 12.03 1.60
CA THR A 30 -4.38 11.68 2.32
C THR A 30 -4.71 11.09 3.69
N TYR A 31 -5.61 11.72 4.45
CA TYR A 31 -6.11 11.17 5.71
C TYR A 31 -6.71 9.78 5.51
N GLY A 32 -7.58 9.62 4.51
CA GLY A 32 -8.19 8.33 4.16
C GLY A 32 -7.14 7.27 3.79
N ALA A 33 -6.08 7.63 3.06
CA ALA A 33 -5.01 6.71 2.70
C ALA A 33 -4.26 6.19 3.95
N PHE A 34 -3.89 7.07 4.89
CA PHE A 34 -3.25 6.66 6.14
C PHE A 34 -4.19 5.85 7.04
N LEU A 35 -5.45 6.26 7.16
CA LEU A 35 -6.43 5.53 7.97
C LEU A 35 -6.64 4.11 7.43
N ARG A 36 -6.82 3.96 6.12
CA ARG A 36 -6.95 2.65 5.48
C ARG A 36 -5.70 1.81 5.63
N LEU A 37 -4.50 2.40 5.55
CA LEU A 37 -3.25 1.70 5.80
C LEU A 37 -3.21 1.12 7.23
N CYS A 38 -3.57 1.93 8.23
CA CYS A 38 -3.60 1.50 9.63
C CYS A 38 -4.67 0.43 9.88
N LEU A 39 -5.88 0.62 9.35
CA LEU A 39 -6.98 -0.35 9.48
C LEU A 39 -6.63 -1.67 8.82
N HIS A 40 -6.16 -1.65 7.56
CA HIS A 40 -5.76 -2.84 6.83
C HIS A 40 -4.67 -3.60 7.58
N SER A 41 -3.62 -2.89 8.02
CA SER A 41 -2.51 -3.52 8.74
C SER A 41 -2.97 -4.13 10.06
N THR A 42 -3.78 -3.40 10.85
CA THR A 42 -4.29 -3.89 12.13
C THR A 42 -5.18 -5.12 11.95
N VAL A 43 -6.12 -5.08 11.00
CA VAL A 43 -7.05 -6.18 10.76
C VAL A 43 -6.31 -7.40 10.19
N TYR A 44 -5.48 -7.23 9.17
CA TYR A 44 -4.79 -8.33 8.52
C TYR A 44 -3.78 -9.01 9.45
N TYR A 45 -2.83 -8.25 9.99
CA TYR A 45 -1.79 -8.81 10.86
C TYR A 45 -2.35 -9.23 12.21
N GLY A 46 -3.31 -8.47 12.77
CA GLY A 46 -3.98 -8.82 14.02
C GLY A 46 -4.76 -10.13 13.91
N ALA A 47 -5.55 -10.31 12.84
CA ALA A 47 -6.27 -11.55 12.60
C ALA A 47 -5.31 -12.72 12.36
N GLN A 48 -4.26 -12.53 11.56
CA GLN A 48 -3.26 -13.56 11.30
C GLN A 48 -2.53 -14.00 12.59
N GLY A 49 -2.11 -13.04 13.42
CA GLY A 49 -1.47 -13.29 14.71
C GLY A 49 -2.42 -14.02 15.67
N PHE A 50 -3.67 -13.55 15.78
CA PHE A 50 -4.70 -14.17 16.61
C PHE A 50 -4.98 -15.61 16.20
N VAL A 51 -5.21 -15.86 14.91
CA VAL A 51 -5.46 -17.20 14.36
C VAL A 51 -4.28 -18.11 14.62
N SER A 52 -3.05 -17.66 14.34
CA SER A 52 -1.84 -18.45 14.56
C SER A 52 -1.60 -18.81 16.03
N GLU A 53 -1.89 -17.89 16.94
CA GLU A 53 -1.64 -18.10 18.36
C GLU A 53 -2.77 -18.86 19.06
N LYS A 54 -4.03 -18.54 18.75
CA LYS A 54 -5.21 -19.12 19.42
C LYS A 54 -5.71 -20.41 18.77
N LEU A 55 -5.68 -20.51 17.44
CA LEU A 55 -6.16 -21.71 16.72
C LEU A 55 -5.03 -22.71 16.48
N PHE A 56 -3.84 -22.23 16.11
CA PHE A 56 -2.69 -23.11 15.81
C PHE A 56 -1.71 -23.29 16.98
N GLY A 57 -1.97 -22.66 18.13
CA GLY A 57 -1.18 -22.83 19.37
C GLY A 57 0.26 -22.31 19.30
N ARG A 58 0.61 -21.51 18.28
CA ARG A 58 1.96 -20.98 18.10
C ARG A 58 2.17 -19.74 18.97
N LYS A 59 2.63 -19.95 20.21
CA LYS A 59 2.89 -18.86 21.17
C LYS A 59 3.86 -17.82 20.60
N GLY A 60 3.58 -16.55 20.87
CA GLY A 60 4.42 -15.42 20.45
C GLY A 60 4.23 -14.99 18.99
N THR A 61 3.33 -15.65 18.23
CA THR A 61 3.04 -15.24 16.85
C THR A 61 2.27 -13.92 16.78
N MET A 62 1.55 -13.53 17.83
CA MET A 62 0.95 -12.19 17.93
C MET A 62 2.03 -11.09 17.97
N GLY A 63 3.09 -11.27 18.76
CA GLY A 63 4.20 -10.29 18.84
C GLY A 63 4.99 -10.20 17.53
N VAL A 64 5.12 -11.31 16.79
CA VAL A 64 5.69 -11.28 15.43
C VAL A 64 4.77 -10.52 14.48
N ALA A 65 3.46 -10.78 14.52
CA ALA A 65 2.48 -10.11 13.67
C ALA A 65 2.44 -8.60 13.91
N GLU A 66 2.53 -8.14 15.17
CA GLU A 66 2.62 -6.72 15.51
C GLU A 66 3.86 -6.05 14.89
N ARG A 67 5.03 -6.70 14.98
CA ARG A 67 6.26 -6.18 14.36
C ARG A 67 6.15 -6.11 12.83
N GLU A 68 5.52 -7.12 12.22
CA GLU A 68 5.26 -7.11 10.78
C GLU A 68 4.28 -6.03 10.37
N ALA A 69 3.25 -5.77 11.17
CA ALA A 69 2.31 -4.67 10.99
C ALA A 69 3.03 -3.32 11.04
N MET A 70 3.85 -3.08 12.07
CA MET A 70 4.62 -1.84 12.22
C MET A 70 5.59 -1.64 11.05
N ARG A 71 6.28 -2.70 10.63
CA ARG A 71 7.15 -2.66 9.44
C ARG A 71 6.37 -2.25 8.20
N TYR A 72 5.19 -2.84 8.00
CA TYR A 72 4.35 -2.54 6.84
C TYR A 72 3.86 -1.09 6.88
N ILE A 73 3.33 -0.62 8.01
CA ILE A 73 2.85 0.74 8.21
C ILE A 73 3.96 1.76 7.96
N LEU A 74 5.15 1.56 8.53
CA LEU A 74 6.28 2.50 8.35
C LEU A 74 6.77 2.50 6.89
N SER A 75 6.88 1.33 6.28
CA SER A 75 7.36 1.17 4.90
C SER A 75 6.41 1.80 3.88
N MET A 76 5.11 1.57 4.04
CA MET A 76 4.08 2.11 3.17
C MET A 76 3.75 3.56 3.50
N GLY A 77 3.74 3.94 4.77
CA GLY A 77 3.52 5.32 5.22
C GLY A 77 4.59 6.27 4.69
N ALA A 78 5.85 5.83 4.64
CA ALA A 78 6.92 6.59 4.01
C ALA A 78 6.72 6.74 2.49
N GLU A 79 6.26 5.70 1.80
CA GLU A 79 5.94 5.78 0.36
C GLU A 79 4.76 6.73 0.09
N VAL A 80 3.67 6.59 0.84
CA VAL A 80 2.50 7.47 0.75
C VAL A 80 2.91 8.92 1.02
N GLY A 81 3.62 9.17 2.12
CA GLY A 81 4.05 10.51 2.51
C GLY A 81 4.92 11.19 1.44
N VAL A 82 5.95 10.52 0.94
CA VAL A 82 6.82 11.07 -0.11
C VAL A 82 6.06 11.27 -1.42
N SER A 83 5.20 10.33 -1.79
CA SER A 83 4.44 10.44 -3.04
C SER A 83 3.40 11.56 -2.99
N VAL A 84 2.77 11.79 -1.83
CA VAL A 84 1.86 12.92 -1.61
C VAL A 84 2.61 14.25 -1.63
N LEU A 85 3.84 14.32 -1.11
CA LEU A 85 4.65 15.54 -1.13
C LEU A 85 5.10 15.93 -2.55
N ILE A 86 5.41 14.96 -3.41
CA ILE A 86 5.95 15.22 -4.76
C ILE A 86 4.82 15.33 -5.81
N MET A 87 3.84 14.42 -5.77
CA MET A 87 2.77 14.34 -6.79
C MET A 87 1.40 14.07 -6.14
N PRO A 88 0.88 14.98 -5.29
CA PRO A 88 -0.30 14.74 -4.46
C PRO A 88 -1.53 14.31 -5.27
N VAL A 89 -1.88 15.07 -6.29
CA VAL A 89 -3.12 14.88 -7.04
C VAL A 89 -3.14 13.57 -7.80
N ARG A 90 -2.12 13.31 -8.62
CA ARG A 90 -2.03 12.08 -9.43
C ARG A 90 -1.86 10.84 -8.56
N TYR A 91 -1.05 10.93 -7.49
CA TYR A 91 -0.87 9.81 -6.58
C TYR A 91 -2.15 9.46 -5.82
N LEU A 92 -2.86 10.45 -5.27
CA LEU A 92 -4.08 10.20 -4.50
C LEU A 92 -5.24 9.74 -5.38
N ALA A 93 -5.33 10.23 -6.62
CA ALA A 93 -6.24 9.69 -7.61
C ALA A 93 -5.91 8.21 -7.86
N ALA A 94 -4.69 7.86 -8.27
CA ALA A 94 -4.34 6.48 -8.56
C ALA A 94 -4.49 5.54 -7.35
N SER A 95 -3.94 5.91 -6.19
CA SER A 95 -3.94 5.07 -4.97
C SER A 95 -5.33 4.90 -4.33
N THR A 96 -6.29 5.78 -4.63
CA THR A 96 -7.67 5.65 -4.15
C THR A 96 -8.59 4.93 -5.15
N THR A 97 -8.13 4.68 -6.38
CA THR A 97 -8.85 3.87 -7.39
C THR A 97 -9.35 2.52 -6.86
N PRO A 98 -8.57 1.71 -6.11
CA PRO A 98 -9.09 0.48 -5.50
C PRO A 98 -10.31 0.71 -4.62
N ARG A 99 -10.31 1.79 -3.82
CA ARG A 99 -11.41 2.12 -2.91
C ARG A 99 -12.66 2.53 -3.69
N PHE A 100 -12.48 3.28 -4.78
CA PHE A 100 -13.55 3.66 -5.69
C PHE A 100 -14.16 2.45 -6.42
N MET A 101 -13.32 1.51 -6.87
CA MET A 101 -13.80 0.25 -7.45
C MET A 101 -14.56 -0.60 -6.44
N LEU A 102 -14.09 -0.67 -5.18
CA LEU A 102 -14.82 -1.37 -4.12
C LEU A 102 -16.17 -0.72 -3.81
N ASP A 103 -16.28 0.61 -3.87
CA ASP A 103 -17.55 1.31 -3.72
C ASP A 103 -18.55 0.92 -4.82
N TYR A 104 -18.08 0.92 -6.06
CA TYR A 104 -18.87 0.51 -7.21
C TYR A 104 -19.36 -0.94 -7.10
N MET A 105 -18.51 -1.86 -6.62
CA MET A 105 -18.83 -3.29 -6.56
C MET A 105 -19.60 -3.70 -5.28
N PHE A 106 -19.41 -2.98 -4.17
CA PHE A 106 -19.95 -3.35 -2.86
C PHE A 106 -20.51 -2.13 -2.09
N THR A 107 -21.58 -1.54 -2.62
CA THR A 107 -22.22 -0.33 -2.08
C THR A 107 -22.45 -0.35 -0.56
N ARG A 108 -22.97 -1.45 0.00
CA ARG A 108 -23.25 -1.57 1.45
C ARG A 108 -22.01 -1.52 2.35
N TRP A 109 -20.90 -2.11 1.91
CA TRP A 109 -19.63 -2.07 2.66
C TRP A 109 -18.98 -0.70 2.55
N SER A 110 -19.20 -0.03 1.43
CA SER A 110 -18.69 1.29 1.17
C SER A 110 -19.28 2.35 2.08
N ASP A 111 -20.59 2.30 2.36
CA ASP A 111 -21.24 3.26 3.27
C ASP A 111 -20.59 3.24 4.66
N VAL A 112 -20.27 2.04 5.17
CA VAL A 112 -19.59 1.87 6.47
C VAL A 112 -18.16 2.41 6.42
N LEU A 113 -17.42 2.12 5.35
CA LEU A 113 -16.06 2.63 5.16
C LEU A 113 -16.03 4.14 4.99
N ALA A 114 -17.03 4.73 4.33
CA ALA A 114 -17.18 6.16 4.12
C ALA A 114 -17.40 6.93 5.44
N LEU A 115 -17.99 6.30 6.46
CA LEU A 115 -18.05 6.89 7.82
C LEU A 115 -16.66 7.06 8.45
N LEU A 116 -15.70 6.20 8.07
CA LEU A 116 -14.34 6.21 8.61
C LEU A 116 -13.42 7.11 7.80
N ASP A 117 -13.35 6.90 6.49
CA ASP A 117 -12.40 7.59 5.60
C ASP A 117 -12.98 8.86 4.93
N ARG A 118 -14.26 9.17 5.16
CA ARG A 118 -15.01 10.28 4.56
C ARG A 118 -14.95 10.30 3.02
N PHE A 119 -14.77 9.14 2.40
CA PHE A 119 -14.70 9.00 0.96
C PHE A 119 -16.05 9.35 0.31
N ASN A 120 -16.00 10.13 -0.77
CA ASN A 120 -17.17 10.44 -1.58
C ASN A 120 -16.87 10.14 -3.06
N PRO A 121 -17.58 9.20 -3.69
CA PRO A 121 -17.30 8.77 -5.06
C PRO A 121 -17.51 9.87 -6.10
N SER A 122 -18.52 10.74 -5.93
CA SER A 122 -18.79 11.80 -6.91
C SER A 122 -17.71 12.87 -6.90
N THR A 123 -17.23 13.24 -5.71
CA THR A 123 -16.11 14.18 -5.56
C THR A 123 -14.80 13.57 -6.02
N TYR A 124 -14.60 12.28 -5.75
CA TYR A 124 -13.43 11.54 -6.22
C TYR A 124 -13.39 11.44 -7.76
N ALA A 125 -14.52 11.19 -8.43
CA ALA A 125 -14.57 11.16 -9.89
C ALA A 125 -14.14 12.50 -10.51
N SER A 126 -14.59 13.63 -9.94
CA SER A 126 -14.12 14.97 -10.34
C SER A 126 -12.62 15.16 -10.08
N TYR A 127 -12.11 14.63 -8.97
CA TYR A 127 -10.68 14.67 -8.62
C TYR A 127 -9.82 13.83 -9.55
N ALA A 128 -10.27 12.64 -9.93
CA ALA A 128 -9.59 11.75 -10.86
C ALA A 128 -9.57 12.32 -12.30
N LEU A 129 -10.68 12.90 -12.75
CA LEU A 129 -10.70 13.63 -14.01
C LEU A 129 -9.74 14.82 -13.97
N TYR A 130 -9.72 15.61 -12.89
CA TYR A 130 -8.74 16.69 -12.76
C TYR A 130 -7.28 16.17 -12.79
N ALA A 131 -7.03 14.99 -12.21
CA ALA A 131 -5.70 14.38 -12.15
C ALA A 131 -5.20 13.84 -13.49
N PHE A 132 -6.09 13.24 -14.30
CA PHE A 132 -5.71 12.48 -15.50
C PHE A 132 -6.29 13.01 -16.81
N ALA A 133 -7.30 13.89 -16.81
CA ALA A 133 -7.87 14.45 -18.04
C ALA A 133 -7.09 15.66 -18.59
N SER A 134 -5.89 15.95 -18.08
CA SER A 134 -5.13 17.15 -18.46
C SER A 134 -4.38 17.06 -19.79
N SER A 135 -4.30 15.88 -20.43
CA SER A 135 -3.60 15.71 -21.71
C SER A 135 -4.55 15.24 -22.82
N ASN A 136 -4.76 16.08 -23.83
CA ASN A 136 -5.35 15.70 -25.13
C ASN A 136 -4.40 14.79 -25.96
N ASP A 137 -3.36 14.24 -25.35
CA ASP A 137 -2.36 13.41 -26.02
C ASP A 137 -2.78 11.93 -26.00
N GLU A 138 -2.60 11.23 -27.12
CA GLU A 138 -2.90 9.79 -27.28
C GLU A 138 -2.18 8.90 -26.26
N TRP A 139 -1.11 9.40 -25.64
CA TRP A 139 -0.33 8.70 -24.61
C TRP A 139 -0.35 9.51 -23.32
N ASN A 140 -1.28 9.18 -22.43
CA ASN A 140 -1.35 9.80 -21.11
C ASN A 140 -0.22 9.25 -20.20
N PHE A 141 0.98 9.81 -20.37
CA PHE A 141 2.16 9.48 -19.57
C PHE A 141 1.97 9.76 -18.08
N ASP A 142 0.94 10.53 -17.68
CA ASP A 142 0.64 10.79 -16.28
C ASP A 142 0.25 9.53 -15.51
N PHE A 143 -0.24 8.48 -16.18
CA PHE A 143 -0.50 7.17 -15.58
C PHE A 143 0.78 6.40 -15.17
N PHE A 144 1.94 6.81 -15.69
CA PHE A 144 3.25 6.25 -15.32
C PHE A 144 4.03 7.16 -14.37
N THR A 145 3.94 8.49 -14.56
CA THR A 145 4.79 9.44 -13.80
C THR A 145 4.43 9.50 -12.32
N TRP A 146 3.16 9.29 -11.95
CA TRP A 146 2.73 9.29 -10.54
C TRP A 146 3.42 8.24 -9.67
N GLN A 147 3.96 7.19 -10.30
CA GLN A 147 4.61 6.06 -9.62
C GLN A 147 6.08 6.36 -9.30
N ILE A 148 6.70 7.36 -9.94
CA ILE A 148 8.13 7.68 -9.81
C ILE A 148 8.55 7.85 -8.34
N PRO A 149 7.85 8.63 -7.50
CA PRO A 149 8.21 8.77 -6.08
C PRO A 149 8.24 7.42 -5.32
N SER A 150 7.24 6.57 -5.52
CA SER A 150 7.14 5.25 -4.86
C SER A 150 8.22 4.30 -5.36
N VAL A 151 8.55 4.32 -6.66
CA VAL A 151 9.66 3.54 -7.25
C VAL A 151 10.99 3.97 -6.65
N LEU A 152 11.27 5.28 -6.62
CA LEU A 152 12.51 5.81 -6.05
C LEU A 152 12.63 5.47 -4.56
N MET A 153 11.53 5.55 -3.80
CA MET A 153 11.51 5.13 -2.40
C MET A 153 11.78 3.63 -2.25
N THR A 154 11.20 2.79 -3.09
CA THR A 154 11.43 1.34 -3.06
C THR A 154 12.89 0.99 -3.37
N LEU A 155 13.47 1.64 -4.38
CA LEU A 155 14.88 1.49 -4.73
C LEU A 155 15.79 2.02 -3.61
N GLY A 156 15.47 3.17 -3.03
CA GLY A 156 16.20 3.76 -1.91
C GLY A 156 16.21 2.85 -0.68
N LYS A 157 15.04 2.29 -0.32
CA LYS A 157 14.90 1.29 0.74
C LYS A 157 15.75 0.05 0.46
N LEU A 158 15.72 -0.48 -0.77
CA LEU A 158 16.54 -1.62 -1.17
C LEU A 158 18.05 -1.32 -1.12
N ILE A 159 18.48 -0.14 -1.56
CA ILE A 159 19.89 0.29 -1.49
C ILE A 159 20.34 0.41 -0.03
N ALA A 160 19.53 1.05 0.82
CA ALA A 160 19.80 1.17 2.25
C ALA A 160 19.87 -0.21 2.91
N ARG A 161 18.92 -1.11 2.61
CA ARG A 161 18.95 -2.50 3.08
C ARG A 161 20.19 -3.24 2.63
N ARG A 162 20.63 -3.06 1.38
CA ARG A 162 21.85 -3.69 0.84
C ARG A 162 23.10 -3.20 1.56
N ARG A 163 23.14 -1.92 1.92
CA ARG A 163 24.24 -1.34 2.71
C ARG A 163 24.27 -1.88 4.15
N LEU A 164 23.10 -2.06 4.78
CA LEU A 164 23.01 -2.49 6.18
C LEU A 164 23.13 -4.02 6.36
N ALA A 165 22.41 -4.82 5.56
CA ALA A 165 22.28 -6.27 5.75
C ALA A 165 23.06 -7.11 4.74
N GLY A 166 23.76 -6.47 3.79
CA GLY A 166 24.58 -7.12 2.77
C GLY A 166 23.78 -7.71 1.58
N SER A 167 24.47 -7.97 0.48
CA SER A 167 23.87 -8.35 -0.80
C SER A 167 23.22 -9.73 -0.81
N ALA A 168 23.72 -10.67 0.01
CA ALA A 168 23.22 -12.06 0.04
C ALA A 168 21.78 -12.17 0.57
N ARG A 169 21.37 -11.27 1.48
CA ARG A 169 20.04 -11.26 2.10
C ARG A 169 18.99 -10.45 1.31
N CYS A 170 19.39 -9.71 0.27
CA CYS A 170 18.53 -8.70 -0.36
C CYS A 170 17.64 -9.19 -1.50
N ARG A 171 17.71 -10.48 -1.92
CA ARG A 171 16.88 -11.08 -2.99
C ARG A 171 16.65 -10.15 -4.20
N THR A 172 17.68 -9.37 -4.56
CA THR A 172 17.57 -8.17 -5.39
C THR A 172 16.85 -8.43 -6.72
N LYS A 173 17.19 -9.53 -7.41
CA LYS A 173 16.55 -9.91 -8.68
C LYS A 173 15.03 -10.10 -8.55
N ARG A 174 14.57 -10.73 -7.47
CA ARG A 174 13.14 -10.95 -7.21
C ARG A 174 12.44 -9.63 -6.89
N VAL A 175 13.07 -8.76 -6.09
CA VAL A 175 12.54 -7.43 -5.77
C VAL A 175 12.37 -6.60 -7.04
N PHE A 176 13.36 -6.58 -7.93
CA PHE A 176 13.23 -5.89 -9.21
C PHE A 176 12.13 -6.46 -10.10
N GLY A 177 12.00 -7.79 -10.17
CA GLY A 177 10.92 -8.44 -10.92
C GLY A 177 9.53 -8.07 -10.39
N VAL A 178 9.36 -8.08 -9.06
CA VAL A 178 8.08 -7.69 -8.42
C VAL A 178 7.81 -6.19 -8.57
N LEU A 179 8.83 -5.34 -8.49
CA LEU A 179 8.70 -3.89 -8.74
C LEU A 179 8.27 -3.60 -10.18
N PHE A 180 8.83 -4.32 -11.15
CA PHE A 180 8.41 -4.19 -12.55
C PHE A 180 6.96 -4.66 -12.76
N ALA A 181 6.57 -5.79 -12.16
CA ALA A 181 5.18 -6.24 -12.20
C ALA A 181 4.23 -5.24 -11.54
N GLN A 182 4.61 -4.66 -10.40
CA GLN A 182 3.84 -3.64 -9.70
C GLN A 182 3.64 -2.39 -10.56
N LEU A 183 4.67 -1.94 -11.28
CA LEU A 183 4.58 -0.79 -12.19
C LEU A 183 3.51 -0.99 -13.26
N ILE A 184 3.48 -2.18 -13.88
CA ILE A 184 2.49 -2.54 -14.89
C ILE A 184 1.10 -2.64 -14.27
N LEU A 185 0.96 -3.33 -13.13
CA LEU A 185 -0.31 -3.50 -12.43
C LEU A 185 -0.91 -2.15 -12.01
N ARG A 186 -0.09 -1.23 -11.49
CA ARG A 186 -0.50 0.12 -11.09
C ARG A 186 -0.88 0.99 -12.27
N ALA A 187 -0.15 0.90 -13.39
CA ALA A 187 -0.51 1.61 -14.62
C ALA A 187 -1.87 1.13 -15.13
N TYR A 188 -2.06 -0.19 -15.23
CA TYR A 188 -3.34 -0.77 -15.64
C TYR A 188 -4.46 -0.46 -14.64
N MET A 189 -4.19 -0.46 -13.33
CA MET A 189 -5.20 -0.14 -12.33
C MET A 189 -5.64 1.33 -12.41
N SER A 190 -4.71 2.24 -12.70
CA SER A 190 -5.02 3.67 -12.78
C SER A 190 -5.95 4.04 -13.93
N THR A 191 -6.07 3.22 -14.97
CA THR A 191 -7.05 3.46 -16.06
C THR A 191 -8.49 3.39 -15.54
N PHE A 192 -8.77 2.56 -14.53
CA PHE A 192 -10.07 2.45 -13.89
C PHE A 192 -10.49 3.69 -13.09
N SER A 193 -9.58 4.64 -12.87
CA SER A 193 -9.92 5.94 -12.29
C SER A 193 -10.71 6.84 -13.25
N VAL A 194 -10.63 6.56 -14.56
CA VAL A 194 -11.30 7.31 -15.63
C VAL A 194 -12.30 6.44 -16.40
N MET A 195 -12.04 5.14 -16.53
CA MET A 195 -12.94 4.17 -17.19
C MET A 195 -13.56 3.22 -16.16
N ILE A 196 -14.80 3.46 -15.77
CA ILE A 196 -15.53 2.59 -14.83
C ILE A 196 -15.89 1.28 -15.56
N PRO A 197 -15.72 0.10 -14.93
CA PRO A 197 -16.15 -1.17 -15.52
C PRO A 197 -17.64 -1.17 -15.87
N GLU A 198 -17.98 -1.45 -17.12
CA GLU A 198 -19.36 -1.53 -17.60
C GLU A 198 -19.89 -2.97 -17.55
N GLN A 199 -19.00 -3.95 -17.59
CA GLN A 199 -19.33 -5.37 -17.61
C GLN A 199 -18.85 -6.10 -16.35
N GLY A 200 -19.57 -7.16 -15.94
CA GLY A 200 -19.18 -7.99 -14.79
C GLY A 200 -17.82 -8.69 -14.97
N SER A 201 -17.43 -8.99 -16.21
CA SER A 201 -16.11 -9.52 -16.57
C SER A 201 -14.99 -8.54 -16.26
N GLU A 202 -15.18 -7.25 -16.58
CA GLU A 202 -14.21 -6.19 -16.29
C GLU A 202 -14.06 -5.95 -14.78
N ALA A 203 -15.16 -6.05 -14.03
CA ALA A 203 -15.14 -5.95 -12.58
C ALA A 203 -14.31 -7.07 -11.93
N LEU A 204 -14.41 -8.32 -12.44
CA LEU A 204 -13.57 -9.44 -11.99
C LEU A 204 -12.09 -9.21 -12.30
N VAL A 205 -11.78 -8.65 -13.47
CA VAL A 205 -10.40 -8.29 -13.85
C VAL A 205 -9.87 -7.20 -12.91
N ALA A 206 -10.64 -6.14 -12.66
CA ALA A 206 -10.27 -5.06 -11.75
C ALA A 206 -9.99 -5.57 -10.33
N MET A 207 -10.83 -6.48 -9.80
CA MET A 207 -10.57 -7.14 -8.51
C MET A 207 -9.27 -7.95 -8.52
N SER A 208 -9.06 -8.74 -9.56
CA SER A 208 -7.86 -9.58 -9.69
C SER A 208 -6.59 -8.74 -9.71
N VAL A 209 -6.59 -7.64 -10.47
CA VAL A 209 -5.49 -6.67 -10.55
C VAL A 209 -5.25 -6.02 -9.19
N THR A 210 -6.32 -5.61 -8.49
CA THR A 210 -6.24 -5.02 -7.15
C THR A 210 -5.56 -5.98 -6.16
N ILE A 211 -5.93 -7.26 -6.20
CA ILE A 211 -5.35 -8.28 -5.31
C ILE A 211 -3.87 -8.49 -5.66
N LEU A 212 -3.53 -8.62 -6.94
CA LEU A 212 -2.14 -8.82 -7.39
C LEU A 212 -1.26 -7.61 -7.04
N GLU A 213 -1.78 -6.39 -7.19
CA GLU A 213 -1.10 -5.16 -6.78
C GLU A 213 -0.85 -5.18 -5.27
N GLY A 214 -1.85 -5.51 -4.47
CA GLY A 214 -1.73 -5.60 -3.01
C GLY A 214 -0.70 -6.64 -2.57
N MET A 215 -0.63 -7.78 -3.27
CA MET A 215 0.38 -8.82 -3.04
C MET A 215 1.79 -8.32 -3.37
N ALA A 216 1.97 -7.66 -4.53
CA ALA A 216 3.24 -7.10 -4.94
C ALA A 216 3.72 -6.01 -3.95
N THR A 217 2.82 -5.11 -3.56
CA THR A 217 3.04 -4.06 -2.56
C THR A 217 3.47 -4.64 -1.22
N SER A 218 2.76 -5.66 -0.72
CA SER A 218 3.10 -6.34 0.54
C SER A 218 4.46 -7.04 0.49
N TYR A 219 4.76 -7.69 -0.65
CA TYR A 219 6.06 -8.30 -0.87
C TYR A 219 7.20 -7.27 -0.84
N LEU A 220 7.04 -6.16 -1.57
CA LEU A 220 8.04 -5.10 -1.63
C LEU A 220 8.21 -4.42 -0.29
N ALA A 221 7.14 -4.12 0.44
CA ALA A 221 7.21 -3.53 1.78
C ALA A 221 8.03 -4.42 2.74
N ARG A 222 7.82 -5.75 2.69
CA ARG A 222 8.52 -6.73 3.52
C ARG A 222 9.98 -6.95 3.08
N HIS A 223 10.27 -6.91 1.78
CA HIS A 223 11.59 -7.23 1.25
C HIS A 223 12.49 -6.01 0.97
N THR A 224 11.97 -4.79 1.02
CA THR A 224 12.79 -3.58 0.84
C THR A 224 13.07 -2.83 2.13
N TRP A 225 12.26 -2.97 3.19
CA TRP A 225 12.47 -2.21 4.43
C TRP A 225 13.89 -2.40 5.00
N PRO A 226 14.64 -1.29 5.24
CA PRO A 226 16.08 -1.33 5.47
C PRO A 226 16.49 -1.81 6.85
N PHE A 227 15.63 -1.67 7.86
CA PHE A 227 15.96 -2.04 9.24
C PHE A 227 15.59 -3.51 9.51
N PRO A 228 16.58 -4.40 9.71
CA PRO A 228 16.32 -5.76 10.14
C PRO A 228 15.83 -5.75 11.60
N TRP A 229 14.60 -6.21 11.83
CA TRP A 229 14.09 -6.46 13.19
C TRP A 229 14.59 -7.79 13.77
N ASP A 230 15.30 -8.58 12.96
CA ASP A 230 15.82 -9.91 13.31
C ASP A 230 16.98 -9.86 14.34
N ASP A 231 17.68 -8.72 14.44
CA ASP A 231 18.87 -8.59 15.30
C ASP A 231 18.52 -8.37 16.79
N ILE A 232 17.30 -7.95 17.13
CA ILE A 232 16.89 -7.76 18.53
C ILE A 232 16.64 -9.11 19.23
N THR A 233 16.24 -10.15 18.48
CA THR A 233 16.08 -11.51 19.01
C THR A 233 17.41 -12.19 19.34
N HIS A 234 18.49 -11.88 18.61
CA HIS A 234 19.81 -12.39 18.95
C HIS A 234 20.40 -11.71 20.19
N ILE A 235 20.14 -10.40 20.38
CA ILE A 235 20.63 -9.66 21.56
C ILE A 235 19.88 -10.08 22.83
N ALA A 236 18.57 -10.31 22.75
CA ALA A 236 17.78 -10.81 23.89
C ALA A 236 18.14 -12.27 24.28
N SER A 237 18.45 -13.11 23.30
CA SER A 237 18.88 -14.51 23.51
C SER A 237 20.32 -14.62 24.05
N MET A 238 21.23 -13.76 23.61
CA MET A 238 22.61 -13.74 24.10
C MET A 238 22.69 -13.22 25.54
N ASN A 239 21.89 -12.21 25.92
CA ASN A 239 21.92 -11.67 27.28
C ASN A 239 21.41 -12.64 28.37
N THR A 240 20.57 -13.62 28.02
CA THR A 240 20.14 -14.67 28.95
C THR A 240 21.16 -15.81 29.11
N THR A 241 22.09 -15.97 28.16
CA THR A 241 23.03 -17.11 28.18
C THR A 241 24.35 -16.74 28.87
N SER A 242 24.70 -15.46 28.96
CA SER A 242 25.93 -14.99 29.62
C SER A 242 25.83 -14.84 31.14
N SER A 243 24.62 -14.90 31.72
CA SER A 243 24.40 -14.73 33.16
C SER A 243 24.46 -16.03 33.97
N SER A 244 24.41 -17.20 33.34
CA SER A 244 24.41 -18.50 34.05
C SER A 244 25.78 -19.19 34.12
N THR A 245 26.82 -18.65 33.49
CA THR A 245 28.17 -19.24 33.49
C THR A 245 29.17 -18.54 34.42
N ALA A 246 28.74 -17.56 35.22
CA ALA A 246 29.62 -16.82 36.13
C ALA A 246 29.67 -17.37 37.58
N MET A 247 29.17 -18.59 37.85
CA MET A 247 29.13 -19.17 39.22
C MET A 247 29.77 -20.56 39.32
N ALA A 248 30.73 -20.90 38.46
CA ALA A 248 31.47 -22.17 38.56
C ALA A 248 32.94 -22.00 38.19
N SER A 249 33.74 -21.39 39.07
CA SER A 249 35.20 -21.57 39.06
C SER A 249 35.85 -21.15 40.38
N GLU A 250 35.98 -22.08 41.33
CA GLU A 250 37.03 -22.16 42.36
C GLU A 250 37.13 -23.67 42.70
N GLY A 251 38.20 -24.43 42.54
CA GLY A 251 39.52 -24.28 41.92
C GLY A 251 40.15 -25.68 41.82
N PRO A 252 41.24 -25.90 41.06
CA PRO A 252 42.03 -27.12 41.16
C PRO A 252 43.40 -26.81 41.79
N ASP A 253 43.63 -27.22 43.04
CA ASP A 253 44.99 -27.31 43.58
C ASP A 253 45.48 -28.76 43.44
N THR A 254 46.51 -28.91 42.60
CA THR A 254 47.21 -30.14 42.21
C THR A 254 48.47 -30.39 43.11
N PRO A 255 49.37 -31.35 42.80
CA PRO A 255 49.86 -32.45 43.66
C PRO A 255 51.32 -32.15 44.19
N PRO A 256 52.25 -33.06 44.60
CA PRO A 256 52.53 -34.45 44.21
C PRO A 256 52.09 -35.54 45.22
#